data_AF-A0A832T0Q8-F1
#
_entry.id   AF-A0A832T0Q8-F1
#
_cell.length_a   1.000
_cell.length_b   1.000
_cell.length_c   1.000
_cell.angle_alpha   90.00
_cell.angle_beta   90.00
_cell.angle_gamma   90.00
#
_symmetry.space_group_name_H-M   'P 1'
#
loop_
_entity.id
_entity.type
_entity.pdbx_description
1 polymer ?
#
loop_
_entity_poly.entity_id
_entity_poly.type
_entity_poly.pdbx_seq_one_letter_code
_entity_poly.pdbx_strand_id
1 'polypeptide(L)'
;MEIFGNSISNILIFVVITLLGIFIGKIVDKIVRNYLKKIIDKTKTKFDDIILESIDLPIIVLVVTLFFYFGLRFLILPDYILKLIDEAVKVVVILSATYFAVKFI
;
A
#
# COMPACT_ATOMS: atom_id res chain seq x y z
N MET A 1 17.98 -10.29 -23.87
CA MET A 1 16.79 -11.17 -23.96
C MET A 1 15.60 -10.37 -23.48
N GLU A 2 14.56 -10.33 -24.28
CA GLU A 2 13.36 -9.52 -24.04
C GLU A 2 12.16 -10.46 -23.86
N ILE A 3 11.27 -10.12 -22.94
CA ILE A 3 10.05 -10.87 -22.64
C ILE A 3 8.90 -9.87 -22.78
N PHE A 4 7.98 -10.09 -23.72
CA PHE A 4 6.87 -9.16 -24.01
C PHE A 4 7.33 -7.70 -24.21
N GLY A 5 8.43 -7.49 -24.94
CA GLY A 5 9.00 -6.16 -25.17
C GLY A 5 9.73 -5.55 -23.97
N ASN A 6 9.80 -6.25 -22.84
CA ASN A 6 10.50 -5.80 -21.65
C ASN A 6 11.89 -6.43 -21.55
N SER A 7 12.89 -5.63 -21.19
CA SER A 7 14.20 -6.15 -20.81
C SER A 7 14.08 -6.94 -19.50
N ILE A 8 14.91 -7.99 -19.34
CA ILE A 8 14.99 -8.74 -18.07
C ILE A 8 15.30 -7.81 -16.90
N SER A 9 16.15 -6.79 -17.12
CA SER A 9 16.49 -5.79 -16.11
C SER A 9 15.26 -5.01 -15.63
N ASN A 10 14.35 -4.61 -16.53
CA ASN A 10 13.13 -3.89 -16.18
C ASN A 10 12.18 -4.77 -15.35
N ILE A 11 12.03 -6.04 -15.73
CA ILE A 11 11.23 -7.01 -14.98
C ILE A 11 11.83 -7.21 -13.58
N LEU A 12 13.15 -7.33 -13.48
CA LEU A 12 13.84 -7.47 -12.21
C LEU A 12 13.63 -6.24 -11.31
N ILE A 13 13.73 -5.02 -11.87
CA ILE A 13 13.46 -3.78 -11.15
C ILE A 13 12.02 -3.75 -10.63
N PHE A 14 11.04 -4.10 -11.46
CA PHE A 14 9.64 -4.20 -11.05
C PHE A 14 9.45 -5.17 -9.87
N VAL A 15 10.04 -6.37 -9.94
CA VAL A 15 9.96 -7.37 -8.87
C VAL A 15 10.60 -6.84 -7.59
N VAL A 16 11.79 -6.25 -7.68
CA VAL A 16 12.50 -5.68 -6.54
C VAL A 16 11.70 -4.57 -5.88
N ILE A 17 11.14 -3.63 -6.64
CA ILE A 17 10.32 -2.53 -6.11
C ILE A 17 9.07 -3.07 -5.43
N THR A 18 8.41 -4.07 -6.03
CA THR A 18 7.20 -4.68 -5.45
C THR A 18 7.52 -5.38 -4.12
N LEU A 19 8.62 -6.15 -4.07
CA LEU A 19 9.09 -6.80 -2.83
C LEU A 19 9.50 -5.79 -1.77
N LEU A 20 10.17 -4.71 -2.16
CA LEU A 20 10.49 -3.60 -1.26
C LEU A 20 9.21 -2.97 -0.71
N GLY A 21 8.16 -2.81 -1.51
CA GLY A 21 6.86 -2.33 -1.05
C GLY A 21 6.24 -3.17 0.06
N ILE A 22 6.31 -4.50 -0.07
CA ILE A 22 5.83 -5.43 0.97
C ILE A 22 6.64 -5.27 2.25
N PHE A 23 7.96 -5.17 2.13
CA PHE A 23 8.84 -4.98 3.28
C PHE A 23 8.62 -3.64 3.97
N ILE A 24 8.53 -2.56 3.19
CA ILE A 24 8.28 -1.20 3.68
C ILE A 24 6.88 -1.09 4.28
N GLY A 25 5.86 -1.74 3.71
CA GLY A 25 4.52 -1.79 4.28
C GLY A 25 4.52 -2.33 5.72
N LYS A 26 5.26 -3.41 5.98
CA LYS A 26 5.44 -3.96 7.35
C LYS A 26 6.19 -3.01 8.28
N ILE A 27 7.19 -2.29 7.77
CA ILE A 27 7.92 -1.29 8.55
C ILE A 27 7.02 -0.11 8.90
N VAL A 28 6.27 0.41 7.93
CA VAL A 28 5.33 1.51 8.12
C VAL A 28 4.28 1.13 9.15
N ASP A 29 3.70 -0.06 9.07
CA ASP A 29 2.78 -0.58 10.08
C ASP A 29 3.40 -0.52 11.49
N LYS A 30 4.59 -1.11 11.66
CA LYS A 30 5.28 -1.10 12.95
C LYS A 30 5.55 0.31 13.47
N ILE A 31 5.96 1.23 12.60
CA ILE A 31 6.21 2.63 12.96
C ILE A 31 4.90 3.29 13.39
N VAL A 32 3.83 3.13 12.61
CA VAL A 32 2.51 3.73 12.86
C VAL A 32 1.96 3.23 14.19
N ARG A 33 1.97 1.91 14.43
CA ARG A 33 1.55 1.35 15.72
C ARG A 33 2.37 1.89 16.88
N ASN A 34 3.69 1.96 16.75
CA ASN A 34 4.55 2.43 17.83
C ASN A 34 4.38 3.93 18.10
N TYR A 35 4.20 4.72 17.04
CA TYR A 35 4.03 6.17 17.14
C TYR A 35 2.66 6.51 17.69
N LEU A 36 1.60 5.90 17.16
CA LEU A 36 0.24 6.04 17.66
C LEU A 36 0.17 5.58 19.12
N LYS A 37 0.69 4.40 19.48
CA LYS A 37 0.74 3.97 20.89
C LYS A 37 1.41 4.99 21.82
N LYS A 38 2.52 5.61 21.41
CA LYS A 38 3.19 6.63 22.22
C LYS A 38 2.39 7.93 22.38
N ILE A 39 1.59 8.29 21.38
CA ILE A 39 0.67 9.43 21.47
C ILE A 39 -0.49 9.06 22.41
N ILE A 40 -1.02 7.86 22.23
CA ILE A 40 -2.19 7.31 22.93
C ILE A 40 -1.88 6.98 24.40
N ASP A 41 -0.67 6.56 24.75
CA ASP A 41 -0.29 6.34 26.16
C ASP A 41 -0.38 7.63 27.01
N LYS A 42 -0.42 8.80 26.36
CA LYS A 42 -0.68 10.08 27.02
C LYS A 42 -2.18 10.36 27.23
N THR A 43 -3.07 9.64 26.55
CA THR A 43 -4.53 9.75 26.60
C THR A 43 -5.14 8.33 26.73
N LYS A 44 -5.43 7.87 27.95
CA LYS A 44 -6.05 6.54 28.16
C LYS A 44 -7.53 6.53 27.74
N THR A 45 -7.82 6.56 26.45
CA THR A 45 -9.18 6.68 25.92
C THR A 45 -9.52 5.59 24.90
N LYS A 46 -10.73 5.01 25.00
CA LYS A 46 -11.25 3.98 24.05
C LYS A 46 -11.24 4.42 22.58
N PHE A 47 -11.29 5.74 22.34
CA PHE A 47 -11.24 6.34 21.01
C PHE A 47 -9.92 6.06 20.29
N ASP A 48 -8.84 5.97 21.05
CA ASP A 48 -7.50 5.83 20.52
C ASP A 48 -7.21 4.41 19.99
N ASP A 49 -7.75 3.40 20.68
CA ASP A 49 -7.68 1.99 20.25
C ASP A 49 -8.45 1.78 18.94
N ILE A 50 -9.61 2.44 18.80
CA ILE A 50 -10.44 2.40 17.58
C ILE A 50 -9.68 2.99 16.39
N ILE A 51 -9.00 4.13 16.56
CA ILE A 51 -8.18 4.74 15.50
C ILE A 51 -7.07 3.79 15.06
N LEU A 52 -6.37 3.21 16.03
CA LEU A 52 -5.23 2.35 15.75
C LEU A 52 -5.66 1.08 15.01
N GLU A 53 -6.79 0.47 15.38
CA GLU A 53 -7.34 -0.69 14.66
C GLU A 53 -7.84 -0.31 13.26
N SER A 54 -8.46 0.87 13.11
CA SER A 54 -9.04 1.32 11.84
C SER A 54 -7.99 1.59 10.76
N ILE A 55 -6.81 2.10 11.14
CA ILE A 55 -5.76 2.52 10.20
C ILE A 55 -4.78 1.40 9.84
N ASP A 56 -4.71 0.37 10.66
CA ASP A 56 -3.75 -0.72 10.62
C ASP A 56 -3.73 -1.48 9.29
N LEU A 57 -4.89 -1.98 8.86
CA LEU A 57 -5.01 -2.70 7.60
C LEU A 57 -4.89 -1.77 6.37
N PRO A 58 -5.59 -0.62 6.31
CA PRO A 58 -5.50 0.30 5.17
C PRO A 58 -4.07 0.76 4.86
N ILE A 59 -3.26 1.07 5.88
CA ILE A 59 -1.94 1.66 5.63
C ILE A 59 -0.98 0.69 4.95
N ILE A 60 -1.02 -0.60 5.32
CA ILE A 60 -0.20 -1.64 4.68
C ILE A 60 -0.63 -1.80 3.22
N VAL A 61 -1.94 -1.92 3.00
CA VAL A 61 -2.50 -2.10 1.65
C VAL A 61 -2.10 -0.95 0.74
N LEU A 62 -2.29 0.30 1.20
CA LEU A 62 -1.96 1.49 0.42
C LEU A 62 -0.46 1.58 0.10
N VAL A 63 0.43 1.27 1.05
CA VAL A 63 1.87 1.27 0.80
C VAL A 63 2.25 0.20 -0.23
N VAL A 64 1.74 -1.02 -0.09
CA VAL A 64 2.03 -2.10 -1.06
C VAL A 64 1.51 -1.75 -2.45
N THR A 65 0.29 -1.24 -2.55
CA THR A 65 -0.32 -0.79 -3.81
C THR A 65 0.48 0.34 -4.45
N LEU A 66 0.99 1.29 -3.67
CA LEU A 66 1.82 2.38 -4.17
C LEU A 66 3.11 1.88 -4.81
N PHE A 67 3.83 0.97 -4.14
CA PHE A 67 5.07 0.39 -4.67
C PHE A 67 4.81 -0.47 -5.90
N PHE A 68 3.75 -1.28 -5.88
CA PHE A 68 3.32 -2.03 -7.06
C PHE A 68 3.06 -1.10 -8.25
N TYR A 69 2.29 -0.02 -8.03
CA TYR A 69 1.98 0.97 -9.05
C TYR A 69 3.24 1.67 -9.60
N PHE A 70 4.18 2.03 -8.72
CA PHE A 70 5.47 2.57 -9.17
C PHE A 70 6.32 1.56 -9.94
N GLY A 71 6.35 0.30 -9.51
CA GLY A 71 7.08 -0.77 -10.18
C GLY A 71 6.59 -0.97 -11.62
N LEU A 72 5.28 -0.85 -11.85
CA LEU A 72 4.70 -1.01 -13.19
C LEU A 72 5.21 0.04 -14.20
N ARG A 73 5.69 1.20 -13.75
CA ARG A 73 6.27 2.23 -14.65
C ARG A 73 7.57 1.79 -15.32
N PHE A 74 8.23 0.75 -14.80
CA PHE A 74 9.41 0.17 -15.41
C PHE A 74 9.06 -0.86 -16.49
N LEU A 75 7.80 -1.27 -16.56
CA LEU A 75 7.32 -2.22 -17.55
C LEU A 75 6.69 -1.48 -18.75
N ILE A 76 6.99 -1.97 -19.94
CA ILE A 76 6.28 -1.65 -21.17
C ILE A 76 4.99 -2.46 -21.14
N LEU A 77 3.87 -1.74 -20.96
CA LEU A 77 2.53 -2.29 -20.85
C LEU A 77 1.62 -1.62 -21.89
N PRO A 78 0.66 -2.35 -22.48
CA PRO A 78 -0.36 -1.75 -23.32
C PRO A 78 -1.23 -0.75 -22.55
N ASP A 79 -1.73 0.29 -23.23
CA ASP A 79 -2.56 1.34 -22.62
C ASP A 79 -3.81 0.81 -21.92
N TYR A 80 -4.41 -0.26 -22.43
CA TYR A 80 -5.60 -0.86 -21.79
C TYR A 80 -5.28 -1.52 -20.44
N ILE A 81 -4.07 -2.07 -20.28
CA ILE A 81 -3.60 -2.63 -19.01
C ILE A 81 -3.32 -1.50 -18.01
N LEU A 82 -2.69 -0.40 -18.47
CA LEU A 82 -2.44 0.77 -17.63
C LEU A 82 -3.76 1.37 -17.10
N LYS A 83 -4.76 1.53 -17.97
CA LYS A 83 -6.09 2.00 -17.56
C LYS A 83 -6.76 1.06 -16.55
N LEU A 84 -6.68 -0.26 -16.77
CA LEU A 84 -7.24 -1.24 -15.85
C LEU A 84 -6.56 -1.16 -14.48
N ILE A 85 -5.23 -0.99 -14.45
CA ILE A 85 -4.46 -0.80 -13.21
C ILE A 85 -4.88 0.49 -12.51
N ASP A 86 -5.02 1.61 -13.22
CA ASP A 86 -5.43 2.88 -12.62
C ASP A 86 -6.80 2.76 -11.93
N GLU A 87 -7.77 2.10 -12.59
CA GLU A 87 -9.07 1.84 -11.98
C GLU A 87 -8.98 0.86 -10.81
N ALA A 88 -8.15 -0.18 -10.90
CA ALA A 88 -7.93 -1.11 -9.79
C ALA A 88 -7.32 -0.41 -8.56
N VAL A 89 -6.34 0.49 -8.76
CA VAL A 89 -5.74 1.29 -7.69
C VAL A 89 -6.79 2.19 -7.04
N LYS A 90 -7.65 2.86 -7.83
CA LYS A 90 -8.76 3.65 -7.27
C LYS A 90 -9.69 2.80 -6.41
N VAL A 91 -10.08 1.61 -6.88
CA VAL A 91 -10.92 0.69 -6.12
C VAL A 91 -10.25 0.30 -4.80
N VAL A 92 -8.96 -0.03 -4.82
CA VAL A 92 -8.20 -0.34 -3.60
C VAL A 92 -8.23 0.83 -2.62
N VAL A 93 -7.99 2.05 -3.10
CA VAL A 93 -8.03 3.26 -2.25
C VAL A 93 -9.42 3.47 -1.64
N ILE A 94 -10.49 3.29 -2.43
CA ILE A 94 -11.87 3.40 -1.95
C ILE A 94 -12.19 2.34 -0.90
N LEU A 95 -11.76 1.09 -1.12
CA LEU A 95 -11.96 0.00 -0.15
C LEU A 95 -11.17 0.25 1.14
N SER A 96 -9.94 0.73 1.05
CA SER A 96 -9.15 1.13 2.21
C SER A 96 -9.83 2.25 3.01
N ALA A 97 -10.36 3.27 2.33
CA ALA A 97 -11.10 4.36 2.96
C ALA A 97 -12.42 3.87 3.59
N THR A 98 -13.13 2.98 2.91
CA THR A 98 -14.37 2.37 3.42
C THR A 98 -14.11 1.54 4.67
N TYR A 99 -13.07 0.69 4.63
CA TYR A 99 -12.67 -0.12 5.78
C TYR A 99 -12.35 0.77 6.99
N PHE A 100 -11.57 1.82 6.77
CA PHE A 100 -11.25 2.79 7.81
C PHE A 100 -12.52 3.42 8.39
N ALA A 101 -13.43 3.90 7.54
CA ALA A 101 -14.67 4.54 7.98
C ALA A 101 -15.58 3.59 8.78
N VAL A 102 -15.71 2.32 8.36
CA VAL A 102 -16.52 1.31 9.05
C VAL A 102 -15.96 0.96 10.42
N LYS A 103 -14.63 0.92 10.55
CA LYS A 103 -13.97 0.59 11.83
C LYS A 103 -13.88 1.78 12.78
N PHE A 104 -13.89 3.00 12.24
CA PHE A 104 -13.75 4.23 13.00
C PHE A 104 -15.03 4.66 13.73
N ILE A 105 -16.20 4.33 13.17
CA ILE A 105 -17.54 4.63 13.73
C ILE A 105 -17.95 3.55 14.72
#